data_AF-A0A7W5AVL3-F1
#
_entry.id   AF-A0A7W5AVL3-F1
#
_cell.length_a   1.000
_cell.length_b   1.000
_cell.length_c   1.000
_cell.angle_alpha   90.00
_cell.angle_beta   90.00
_cell.angle_gamma   90.00
#
_symmetry.space_group_name_H-M   'P 1'
#
loop_
_entity.id
_entity.type
_entity.pdbx_description
1 polymer ?
#
loop_
_entity_poly.entity_id
_entity_poly.type
_entity_poly.pdbx_seq_one_letter_code
_entity_poly.pdbx_strand_id
1 'polypeptide(L)' 'MLKAAIIGLVALVIGVLTWKNRRSSGRSAEGLWSVGILAIGAVYAIGYSLRMPIPNPVDLISFVFHPVYKPIVDWLGIQV' A
#
# COMPACT_ATOMS: atom_id res chain seq x y z
N MET A 1 -18.50 -0.87 -9.30
CA MET A 1 -18.96 0.11 -8.28
C MET A 1 -19.40 -0.57 -6.98
N LEU A 2 -20.35 -1.51 -6.99
CA LEU A 2 -20.76 -2.24 -5.77
C LEU A 2 -19.60 -2.93 -5.03
N LYS A 3 -18.71 -3.62 -5.77
CA LYS A 3 -17.52 -4.29 -5.19
C LYS A 3 -16.58 -3.30 -4.48
N ALA A 4 -16.31 -2.15 -5.09
CA ALA A 4 -15.47 -1.11 -4.50
C ALA A 4 -16.09 -0.50 -3.24
N ALA A 5 -17.42 -0.31 -3.22
CA ALA A 5 -18.14 0.17 -2.04
C ALA A 5 -18.05 -0.83 -0.87
N ILE A 6 -18.20 -2.13 -1.15
CA ILE A 6 -18.05 -3.19 -0.14
C ILE A 6 -16.62 -3.20 0.41
N ILE A 7 -15.60 -3.14 -0.46
CA ILE A 7 -14.18 -3.11 -0.05
C ILE A 7 -13.91 -1.91 0.86
N GLY A 8 -14.39 -0.72 0.50
CA GLY A 8 -14.22 0.50 1.30
C GLY A 8 -14.90 0.40 2.66
N LEU A 9 -16.12 -0.15 2.72
CA LEU A 9 -16.87 -0.28 3.97
C LEU A 9 -16.23 -1.30 4.91
N VAL A 10 -15.78 -2.44 4.39
CA VAL A 10 -15.03 -3.45 5.17
C VAL A 10 -13.71 -2.88 5.67
N ALA A 11 -12.97 -2.15 4.83
CA ALA A 11 -11.71 -1.51 5.21
C ALA A 11 -11.91 -0.49 6.34
N LEU A 12 -12.97 0.32 6.29
CA LEU A 12 -13.32 1.26 7.37
C LEU A 12 -13.59 0.54 8.69
N VAL A 13 -14.43 -0.51 8.68
CA VAL A 13 -14.77 -1.25 9.90
C VAL A 13 -13.52 -1.88 10.52
N ILE A 14 -12.70 -2.57 9.71
CA ILE A 14 -11.47 -3.21 10.20
C ILE A 14 -10.46 -2.15 10.68
N GLY A 15 -10.33 -1.03 9.98
CA GLY A 15 -9.46 0.08 10.37
C GLY A 15 -9.85 0.67 11.72
N VAL A 16 -11.14 0.95 11.94
CA VAL A 16 -11.66 1.47 13.22
C VAL A 16 -11.46 0.47 14.36
N LEU A 17 -11.75 -0.82 14.11
CA LEU A 17 -11.52 -1.88 15.12
C LEU A 17 -10.04 -2.01 15.48
N THR A 18 -9.16 -2.02 14.47
CA THR A 18 -7.70 -2.12 14.66
C THR A 18 -7.16 -0.92 15.42
N TRP A 19 -7.62 0.28 15.06
CA TRP A 19 -7.24 1.51 15.75
C TRP A 19 -7.69 1.51 17.21
N LYS A 20 -8.97 1.19 17.47
CA LYS A 20 -9.51 1.12 18.84
C LYS A 20 -8.76 0.10 19.69
N ASN A 21 -8.51 -1.09 19.15
CA ASN A 21 -7.82 -2.16 19.88
C ASN A 21 -6.37 -1.76 20.22
N ARG A 22 -5.63 -1.21 19.26
CA ARG A 22 -4.21 -0.86 19.47
C ARG A 22 -4.01 0.44 20.26
N ARG A 23 -4.95 1.40 20.18
CA ARG A 23 -4.97 2.60 21.03
C ARG A 23 -5.10 2.22 22.51
N SER A 24 -5.94 1.24 22.81
CA SER A 24 -6.14 0.73 24.18
C SER A 24 -4.86 0.10 24.76
N SER A 25 -4.06 -0.57 23.92
CA SER A 25 -2.80 -1.21 24.34
C SER A 25 -1.59 -0.26 24.36
N GLY A 26 -1.76 1.05 24.16
CA GLY A 26 -0.66 2.03 24.12
C GLY A 26 0.24 1.95 22.88
N ARG A 27 0.01 1.01 21.96
CA ARG A 27 0.81 0.78 20.73
C ARG A 27 0.30 1.61 19.55
N SER A 28 0.19 2.92 19.75
CA SER A 28 -0.41 3.84 18.76
C SER A 28 0.38 3.87 17.43
N ALA A 29 1.71 3.73 17.47
CA ALA A 29 2.55 3.70 16.27
C ALA A 29 2.24 2.48 15.40
N GLU A 30 2.17 1.28 15.98
CA GLU A 30 1.80 0.06 15.25
C GLU A 30 0.36 0.13 14.72
N GLY A 31 -0.53 0.82 15.44
CA GLY A 31 -1.89 1.12 14.99
C GLY A 31 -1.89 1.96 13.71
N LEU A 32 -1.07 3.00 13.67
CA LEU A 32 -0.93 3.85 12.49
C LEU A 32 -0.37 3.07 11.29
N TRP A 33 0.67 2.26 11.50
CA TRP A 33 1.21 1.38 10.45
C TRP A 33 0.17 0.38 9.93
N SER A 34 -0.60 -0.24 10.83
CA SER A 34 -1.64 -1.21 10.44
C SER A 34 -2.74 -0.56 9.60
N VAL A 35 -3.19 0.64 9.99
CA VAL A 35 -4.18 1.41 9.23
C VAL A 35 -3.62 1.87 7.89
N GLY A 36 -2.34 2.28 7.85
CA GLY A 36 -1.65 2.66 6.61
C GLY A 36 -1.57 1.51 5.61
N ILE A 37 -1.14 0.33 6.04
CA ILE A 37 -1.08 -0.87 5.19
C ILE A 37 -2.48 -1.24 4.67
N LEU A 38 -3.48 -1.20 5.55
CA LEU A 38 -4.86 -1.49 5.20
C LEU A 38 -5.43 -0.49 4.18
N ALA A 39 -5.11 0.79 4.32
CA ALA A 39 -5.52 1.82 3.37
C ALA A 39 -4.90 1.59 1.99
N ILE A 40 -3.60 1.29 1.91
CA ILE A 40 -2.90 1.00 0.66
C ILE A 40 -3.53 -0.22 -0.03
N GLY A 41 -3.75 -1.31 0.72
CA GLY A 41 -4.40 -2.52 0.19
C GLY A 41 -5.82 -2.27 -0.30
N ALA A 42 -6.60 -1.45 0.40
CA ALA A 42 -7.96 -1.09 0.00
C ALA A 42 -7.97 -0.27 -1.30
N VAL A 43 -7.07 0.71 -1.44
CA VAL A 43 -6.93 1.51 -2.67
C VAL A 43 -6.55 0.61 -3.85
N TYR A 44 -5.58 -0.30 -3.66
CA TYR A 44 -5.19 -1.27 -4.68
C TYR A 44 -6.37 -2.16 -5.11
N ALA A 45 -7.10 -2.72 -4.15
CA ALA A 45 -8.25 -3.59 -4.42
C ALA A 45 -9.39 -2.84 -5.13
N ILE A 46 -9.62 -1.57 -4.77
CA ILE A 46 -10.60 -0.70 -5.45
C ILE A 46 -10.17 -0.43 -6.89
N GLY A 47 -8.92 -0.03 -7.12
CA GLY A 47 -8.37 0.21 -8.45
C GLY A 47 -8.50 -1.03 -9.35
N TYR A 48 -8.22 -2.20 -8.79
CA TYR A 48 -8.32 -3.48 -9.50
C TYR A 48 -9.78 -3.78 -9.84
N SER A 49 -10.70 -3.58 -8.90
CA SER A 49 -12.14 -3.74 -9.13
C SER A 49 -12.70 -2.77 -10.18
N LEU A 50 -12.06 -1.62 -10.37
CA LEU A 50 -12.44 -0.61 -11.37
C LEU A 50 -11.72 -0.80 -12.71
N ARG A 51 -10.90 -1.86 -12.84
CA ARG A 51 -10.06 -2.13 -14.02
C ARG A 51 -9.18 -0.94 -14.40
N MET A 52 -8.75 -0.15 -13.40
CA MET A 52 -7.74 0.87 -13.65
C MET A 52 -6.42 0.18 -14.03
N PRO A 53 -5.61 0.80 -14.91
CA PRO A 53 -4.26 0.34 -15.16
C PRO A 53 -3.44 0.57 -13.88
N ILE A 54 -3.37 -0.45 -13.03
CA ILE A 54 -2.52 -0.42 -11.85
C ILE A 54 -1.12 -0.84 -12.29
N PRO A 55 -0.09 0.02 -12.12
CA PRO A 55 1.28 -0.37 -12.40
C PRO A 55 1.65 -1.60 -11.57
N ASN A 56 2.42 -2.51 -12.15
CA ASN A 56 2.91 -3.68 -11.43
C ASN A 56 3.63 -3.19 -10.15
N PRO A 57 3.36 -3.77 -8.97
CA PRO A 57 4.05 -3.38 -7.74
C PRO A 57 5.58 -3.41 -7.86
N VAL A 58 6.14 -4.29 -8.70
CA VAL A 58 7.57 -4.33 -9.01
C VAL A 58 8.04 -3.06 -9.74
N ASP A 59 7.25 -2.53 -10.67
CA ASP A 59 7.56 -1.29 -11.39
C ASP A 59 7.50 -0.09 -10.45
N LEU A 60 6.53 -0.06 -9.52
CA LEU A 60 6.40 1.02 -8.55
C LEU A 60 7.60 1.06 -7.59
N ILE A 61 8.01 -0.12 -7.10
CA ILE A 61 9.21 -0.26 -6.25
C ILE A 61 10.44 0.18 -7.05
N SER A 62 10.61 -0.33 -8.27
CA SER A 62 11.73 0.04 -9.14
C SER A 62 11.77 1.55 -9.40
N PHE A 63 10.63 2.19 -9.67
CA PHE A 63 10.56 3.64 -9.85
C PHE A 63 11.02 4.41 -8.59
N VAL A 64 10.58 4.00 -7.40
CA VAL A 64 10.97 4.66 -6.14
C VAL A 64 12.45 4.49 -5.85
N PHE A 65 13.01 3.31 -6.12
CA PHE A 65 14.41 2.99 -5.84
C PHE A 65 15.36 3.33 -7.01
N HIS A 66 14.83 3.72 -8.17
CA HIS A 66 15.60 4.12 -9.35
C HIS A 66 16.76 5.09 -9.04
N PRO A 67 16.57 6.21 -8.30
CA PRO A 67 17.69 7.10 -7.98
C PRO A 67 18.77 6.46 -7.10
N VAL A 68 18.44 5.38 -6.37
CA VAL A 68 19.35 4.69 -5.46
C VAL A 68 20.13 3.59 -6.17
N TYR A 69 19.48 2.78 -7.00
CA TYR A 69 20.16 1.67 -7.68
C TYR A 69 20.85 2.09 -8.97
N LYS A 70 20.37 3.14 -9.67
CA LYS A 70 20.96 3.56 -10.95
C LYS A 70 22.48 3.80 -10.88
N PRO A 71 23.03 4.49 -9.87
CA PRO A 71 24.50 4.65 -9.75
C PRO A 71 25.25 3.33 -9.58
N ILE A 72 24.65 2.35 -8.90
CA ILE A 72 25.25 1.03 -8.66
C ILE A 72 25.29 0.22 -9.96
N VAL A 73 24.19 0.28 -10.72
CA VAL A 73 24.03 -0.45 -11.97
C VAL A 73 24.91 0.16 -13.07
N ASP A 74 25.01 1.50 -13.11
CA ASP A 74 25.95 2.24 -13.97
C ASP A 74 27.41 1.91 -13.63
N TRP A 75 27.76 1.80 -12.33
CA TRP A 75 29.09 1.40 -11.87
C TRP A 75 29.46 -0.04 -12.29
N LEU A 76 28.48 -0.94 -12.28
CA LEU A 76 28.65 -2.33 -12.71
C LEU A 76 28.66 -2.49 -14.25
N GLY A 77 28.39 -1.43 -15.01
CA GLY A 77 28.33 -1.47 -16.47
C GLY A 77 27.12 -2.25 -17.02
N ILE A 78 26.08 -2.44 -16.21
CA ILE A 78 24.86 -3.14 -16.61
C ILE A 78 23.89 -2.10 -17.18
N GLN A 79 23.34 -2.35 -18.37
CA GLN A 79 22.27 -1.50 -18.94
C GLN A 79 20.92 -2.12 -18.59
N VAL A 80 20.06 -1.37 -17.90
CA VAL A 80 18.71 -1.77 -17.48
C VAL A 80 17.69 -0.82 -18.10
#